data_AF-A0A6G1M8N1-F1
#
_entry.id   AF-A0A6G1M8N1-F1
#
_cell.length_a   1.000
_cell.length_b   1.000
_cell.length_c   1.000
_cell.angle_alpha   90.00
_cell.angle_beta   90.00
_cell.angle_gamma   90.00
#
_symmetry.space_group_name_H-M   'P 1'
#
loop_
_entity.id
_entity.type
_entity.pdbx_description
1 polymer ?
#
loop_
_entity_poly.entity_id
_entity_poly.type
_entity_poly.pdbx_seq_one_letter_code
_entity_poly.pdbx_strand_id
1 'polypeptide(L)'
;MAMASSPLNILMLHGKTQSGQLFYAKTRALEKHLIKVCAPSRLAFHYPTAPHRLYLRDIPDVDPALLQSDEESDGMYTWWRKDETTGEYKGINETWKFISEYLDKNGPFIGAIGFSQGAGLAAILASILEPSRPKPQSIISDGFSTTHPPLKFAVAYCGFKAPNDEYKWMYEPKIQTPVLNVLGSLDTVVDEKLMKGLVDVCEGGRVLWHPGM
;
A
#
# COMPACT_ATOMS: atom_id res chain seq x y z
N MET A 1 -26.08 -21.44 20.23
CA MET A 1 -25.82 -20.43 19.19
C MET A 1 -24.31 -20.31 19.02
N ALA A 2 -23.76 -20.61 17.83
CA ALA A 2 -22.34 -20.36 17.58
C ALA A 2 -22.11 -18.84 17.62
N MET A 3 -21.19 -18.37 18.47
CA MET A 3 -20.74 -16.98 18.46
C MET A 3 -20.29 -16.65 17.04
N ALA A 4 -20.88 -15.64 16.40
CA ALA A 4 -20.44 -15.20 15.09
C ALA A 4 -18.98 -14.76 15.20
N SER A 5 -18.07 -15.44 14.51
CA SER A 5 -16.64 -15.08 14.53
C SER A 5 -16.46 -13.64 14.04
N SER A 6 -15.62 -12.87 14.71
CA SER A 6 -15.22 -11.53 14.28
C SER A 6 -14.74 -11.54 12.83
N PRO A 7 -15.01 -10.49 12.05
CA PRO A 7 -14.58 -10.43 10.66
C PRO A 7 -13.05 -10.45 10.56
N LEU A 8 -12.54 -11.06 9.49
CA LEU A 8 -11.15 -11.01 9.11
C LEU A 8 -10.91 -9.70 8.33
N ASN A 9 -10.18 -8.77 8.94
CA ASN A 9 -9.93 -7.46 8.35
C ASN A 9 -8.83 -7.52 7.29
N ILE A 10 -9.05 -6.86 6.16
CA ILE A 10 -8.09 -6.69 5.07
C ILE A 10 -7.86 -5.19 4.86
N LEU A 11 -6.59 -4.79 4.89
CA LEU A 11 -6.19 -3.41 4.65
C LEU A 11 -6.06 -3.15 3.14
N MET A 12 -6.69 -2.09 2.64
CA MET A 12 -6.75 -1.76 1.22
C MET A 12 -6.02 -0.44 0.95
N LEU A 13 -4.88 -0.49 0.27
CA LEU A 13 -3.98 0.65 0.09
C LEU A 13 -4.01 1.17 -1.36
N HIS A 14 -4.55 2.37 -1.55
CA HIS A 14 -4.70 2.98 -2.86
C HIS A 14 -3.38 3.44 -3.47
N GLY A 15 -3.36 3.65 -4.80
CA GLY A 15 -2.22 4.21 -5.51
C GLY A 15 -2.12 5.74 -5.39
N LYS A 16 -1.02 6.33 -5.89
CA LYS A 16 -0.88 7.79 -6.00
C LYS A 16 -2.04 8.37 -6.82
N THR A 17 -2.41 9.62 -6.52
CA THR A 17 -3.54 10.35 -7.11
C THR A 17 -4.91 9.68 -6.93
N GLN A 18 -5.08 8.90 -5.87
CA GLN A 18 -6.35 8.27 -5.50
C GLN A 18 -6.69 8.59 -4.04
N SER A 19 -7.87 8.16 -3.61
CA SER A 19 -8.31 8.17 -2.21
C SER A 19 -8.79 6.77 -1.81
N GLY A 20 -9.01 6.53 -0.52
CA GLY A 20 -9.60 5.28 -0.05
C GLY A 20 -10.99 5.03 -0.66
N GLN A 21 -11.81 6.08 -0.78
CA GLN A 21 -13.14 6.00 -1.38
C GLN A 21 -13.10 5.66 -2.88
N LEU A 22 -12.20 6.30 -3.64
CA LEU A 22 -12.02 5.98 -5.06
C LEU A 22 -11.51 4.55 -5.24
N PHE A 23 -10.58 4.11 -4.40
CA PHE A 23 -10.05 2.75 -4.48
C PHE A 23 -11.14 1.72 -4.15
N TYR A 24 -11.93 1.95 -3.10
CA TYR A 24 -13.11 1.14 -2.79
C TYR A 24 -14.06 1.02 -3.97
N ALA A 25 -14.39 2.13 -4.64
CA ALA A 25 -15.26 2.13 -5.82
C ALA A 25 -14.68 1.26 -6.95
N LYS A 26 -13.37 1.33 -7.19
CA LYS A 26 -12.66 0.55 -8.22
C LYS A 26 -12.56 -0.94 -7.87
N THR A 27 -12.52 -1.31 -6.59
CA THR A 27 -12.30 -2.69 -6.14
C THR A 27 -13.57 -3.44 -5.74
N ARG A 28 -14.76 -2.87 -5.92
CA ARG A 28 -16.05 -3.52 -5.55
C ARG A 28 -16.23 -4.92 -6.12
N ALA A 29 -15.81 -5.13 -7.37
CA ALA A 29 -15.91 -6.45 -8.00
C ALA A 29 -14.97 -7.46 -7.31
N LEU A 30 -13.75 -7.05 -6.98
CA LEU A 30 -12.78 -7.87 -6.26
C LEU A 30 -13.32 -8.28 -4.88
N GLU A 31 -13.85 -7.34 -4.10
CA GLU A 31 -14.44 -7.64 -2.79
C GLU A 31 -15.54 -8.70 -2.87
N LYS A 32 -16.48 -8.54 -3.81
CA LYS A 32 -17.58 -9.49 -4.00
C LYS A 32 -17.06 -10.89 -4.30
N HIS A 33 -16.02 -11.01 -5.13
CA HIS A 33 -15.41 -12.30 -5.44
C HIS A 33 -14.69 -12.90 -4.23
N LEU A 34 -13.90 -12.10 -3.50
CA LEU A 34 -13.20 -12.56 -2.30
C LEU A 34 -14.18 -13.03 -1.21
N ILE A 35 -15.24 -12.27 -0.96
CA ILE A 35 -16.30 -12.65 0.00
C ILE A 35 -16.92 -14.00 -0.40
N LYS A 36 -17.21 -14.19 -1.70
CA LYS A 36 -17.80 -15.44 -2.20
C LYS A 36 -16.85 -16.62 -2.05
N VAL A 37 -15.58 -16.45 -2.43
CA VAL A 37 -14.58 -17.53 -2.43
C VAL A 37 -14.16 -17.91 -1.01
N CYS A 38 -14.10 -16.95 -0.08
CA CYS A 38 -13.72 -17.19 1.30
C CYS A 38 -14.89 -17.57 2.22
N ALA A 39 -16.11 -17.74 1.70
CA ALA A 39 -17.24 -18.19 2.50
C ALA A 39 -16.95 -19.57 3.14
N PRO A 40 -17.31 -19.79 4.41
CA PRO A 40 -18.18 -18.97 5.25
C PRO A 40 -17.45 -17.89 6.09
N SER A 41 -16.14 -17.69 5.91
CA SER A 41 -15.41 -16.64 6.65
C SER A 41 -15.93 -15.26 6.28
N ARG A 42 -16.10 -14.40 7.29
CA ARG A 42 -16.54 -13.01 7.10
C ARG A 42 -15.31 -12.14 6.86
N LEU A 43 -15.23 -11.49 5.70
CA LEU A 43 -14.20 -10.50 5.40
C LEU A 43 -14.72 -9.09 5.65
N ALA A 44 -13.85 -8.20 6.12
CA ALA A 44 -14.09 -6.76 6.18
C ALA A 44 -12.91 -6.03 5.53
N PHE A 45 -13.19 -5.04 4.68
CA PHE A 45 -12.20 -4.32 3.91
C PHE A 45 -12.12 -2.87 4.39
N HIS A 46 -10.90 -2.39 4.61
CA HIS A 46 -10.66 -1.05 5.17
C HIS A 46 -9.83 -0.22 4.21
N TYR A 47 -10.34 0.93 3.81
CA TYR A 47 -9.75 1.80 2.79
C TYR A 47 -9.32 3.14 3.39
N PRO A 48 -8.18 3.20 4.11
CA PRO A 48 -7.64 4.49 4.51
C PRO A 48 -7.32 5.36 3.29
N THR A 49 -7.53 6.66 3.42
CA THR A 49 -6.98 7.66 2.51
C THR A 49 -5.62 8.09 3.05
N ALA A 50 -4.60 8.09 2.19
CA ALA A 50 -3.25 8.49 2.53
C ALA A 50 -3.20 9.94 3.07
N PRO A 51 -2.23 10.29 3.93
CA PRO A 51 -2.27 11.56 4.66
C PRO A 51 -1.87 12.78 3.81
N HIS A 52 -1.28 12.59 2.62
CA HIS A 52 -0.78 13.70 1.80
C HIS A 52 -1.72 14.02 0.64
N ARG A 53 -2.50 15.10 0.78
CA ARG A 53 -3.25 15.65 -0.35
C ARG A 53 -2.30 16.24 -1.39
N LEU A 54 -2.56 15.95 -2.65
CA LEU A 54 -1.94 16.53 -3.83
C LEU A 54 -2.91 17.60 -4.36
N TYR A 55 -2.38 18.79 -4.61
CA TYR A 55 -3.16 19.88 -5.18
C TYR A 55 -2.68 20.18 -6.59
N LEU A 56 -3.60 20.52 -7.49
CA LEU A 56 -3.25 20.95 -8.84
C LEU A 56 -2.44 22.25 -8.83
N ARG A 57 -2.62 23.11 -7.83
CA ARG A 57 -1.81 24.34 -7.67
C ARG A 57 -0.32 24.08 -7.45
N ASP A 58 0.05 22.86 -7.07
CA ASP A 58 1.45 22.46 -6.89
C ASP A 58 2.11 22.01 -8.22
N ILE A 59 1.33 21.98 -9.32
CA ILE A 59 1.79 21.59 -10.66
C ILE A 59 1.99 22.87 -11.51
N PRO A 60 3.12 23.02 -12.21
CA PRO A 60 3.34 24.14 -13.13
C PRO A 60 2.29 24.16 -14.26
N ASP A 61 1.94 25.37 -14.70
CA ASP A 61 1.12 25.62 -15.91
C ASP A 61 -0.29 24.99 -15.89
N VAL A 62 -0.90 24.80 -14.72
CA VAL A 62 -2.30 24.38 -14.60
C VAL A 62 -3.26 25.53 -14.92
N ASP A 63 -4.31 25.22 -15.70
CA ASP A 63 -5.41 26.15 -15.97
C ASP A 63 -6.09 26.61 -14.66
N PRO A 64 -6.13 27.93 -14.37
CA PRO A 64 -6.79 28.47 -13.19
C PRO A 64 -8.25 28.01 -13.00
N ALA A 65 -8.97 27.71 -14.08
CA ALA A 65 -10.34 27.19 -14.00
C ALA A 65 -10.42 25.81 -13.34
N LEU A 66 -9.36 24.99 -13.45
CA LEU A 66 -9.28 23.68 -12.83
C LEU A 66 -8.92 23.75 -11.34
N LEU A 67 -8.26 24.82 -10.90
CA LEU A 67 -7.83 24.97 -9.50
C LEU A 67 -9.00 25.02 -8.53
N GLN A 68 -10.05 25.80 -8.87
CA GLN A 68 -11.24 25.87 -8.02
C GLN A 68 -11.95 24.51 -7.93
N SER A 69 -12.03 23.78 -9.04
CA SER A 69 -12.62 22.44 -9.07
C SER A 69 -11.83 21.42 -8.25
N ASP A 70 -10.50 21.53 -8.19
CA ASP A 70 -9.63 20.66 -7.40
C ASP A 70 -9.82 20.87 -5.89
N GLU A 71 -9.98 22.13 -5.46
CA GLU A 71 -10.23 22.46 -4.06
C GLU A 71 -11.58 21.92 -3.58
N GLU A 72 -12.61 21.98 -4.43
CA GLU A 72 -13.97 21.48 -4.13
C GLU A 72 -14.12 19.97 -4.32
N SER A 73 -13.13 19.29 -4.92
CA SER A 73 -13.17 17.84 -5.15
C SER A 73 -12.90 17.02 -3.88
N ASP A 74 -13.22 15.71 -3.95
CA ASP A 74 -12.82 14.70 -2.97
C ASP A 74 -11.29 14.56 -2.81
N GLY A 75 -10.51 15.22 -3.66
CA GLY A 75 -9.06 15.32 -3.57
C GLY A 75 -8.29 14.10 -4.08
N MET A 76 -7.03 14.34 -4.44
CA MET A 76 -6.06 13.32 -4.82
C MET A 76 -5.04 13.14 -3.71
N TYR A 77 -4.67 11.91 -3.36
CA TYR A 77 -3.75 11.66 -2.25
C TYR A 77 -2.58 10.77 -2.64
N THR A 78 -1.52 10.82 -1.85
CA THR A 78 -0.30 10.01 -1.99
C THR A 78 0.20 9.55 -0.63
N TRP A 79 0.87 8.40 -0.58
CA TRP A 79 1.51 7.92 0.65
C TRP A 79 2.84 8.62 0.91
N TRP A 80 3.54 9.01 -0.14
CA TRP A 80 4.71 9.88 -0.06
C TRP A 80 4.91 10.55 -1.41
N ARG A 81 5.71 11.61 -1.45
CA ARG A 81 6.19 12.21 -2.69
C ARG A 81 7.63 11.74 -2.92
N LYS A 82 7.95 11.30 -4.12
CA LYS A 82 9.34 11.02 -4.50
C LYS A 82 9.97 12.31 -5.00
N ASP A 83 11.12 12.68 -4.46
CA ASP A 83 11.96 13.72 -5.05
C ASP A 83 12.64 13.14 -6.30
N GLU A 84 12.43 13.76 -7.47
CA GLU A 84 12.98 13.23 -8.72
C GLU A 84 14.51 13.44 -8.84
N THR A 85 15.10 14.33 -8.03
CA THR A 85 16.54 14.61 -8.03
C THR A 85 17.27 13.68 -7.07
N THR A 86 16.79 13.57 -5.83
CA THR A 86 17.46 12.80 -4.77
C THR A 86 16.93 11.38 -4.62
N GLY A 87 15.73 11.10 -5.14
CA GLY A 87 15.00 9.85 -4.92
C GLY A 87 14.33 9.73 -3.54
N GLU A 88 14.52 10.72 -2.67
CA GLU A 88 14.01 10.72 -1.29
C GLU A 88 12.48 10.69 -1.24
N TYR A 89 11.92 9.96 -0.28
CA TYR A 89 10.48 9.92 -0.03
C TYR A 89 10.06 11.00 0.98
N LYS A 90 9.69 12.17 0.44
CA LYS A 90 9.12 13.28 1.22
C LYS A 90 7.75 12.90 1.79
N GLY A 91 7.57 13.13 3.09
CA GLY A 91 6.34 12.84 3.81
C GLY A 91 6.22 11.40 4.33
N ILE A 92 7.27 10.58 4.20
CA ILE A 92 7.21 9.17 4.61
C ILE A 92 6.99 9.00 6.12
N ASN A 93 7.53 9.90 6.94
CA ASN A 93 7.41 9.85 8.40
C ASN A 93 5.96 10.08 8.86
N GLU A 94 5.27 11.06 8.28
CA GLU A 94 3.85 11.28 8.53
C GLU A 94 3.00 10.07 8.12
N THR A 95 3.41 9.38 7.05
CA THR A 95 2.76 8.13 6.63
C THR A 95 3.02 7.00 7.60
N TRP A 96 4.23 6.89 8.15
CA TRP A 96 4.52 5.91 9.20
C TRP A 96 3.66 6.12 10.44
N LYS A 97 3.59 7.36 10.93
CA LYS A 97 2.73 7.71 12.06
C LYS A 97 1.27 7.38 11.78
N PHE A 98 0.75 7.82 10.63
CA PHE A 98 -0.63 7.56 10.22
C PHE A 98 -0.94 6.06 10.16
N ILE A 99 -0.10 5.26 9.49
CA ILE A 99 -0.32 3.83 9.35
C ILE A 99 -0.24 3.14 10.71
N SER A 100 0.72 3.51 11.56
CA SER A 100 0.86 2.95 12.90
C SER A 100 -0.42 3.12 13.72
N GLU A 101 -0.94 4.35 13.78
CA GLU A 101 -2.21 4.67 14.45
C GLU A 101 -3.39 3.94 13.81
N TYR A 102 -3.43 3.83 12.49
CA TYR A 102 -4.50 3.15 11.77
C TYR A 102 -4.52 1.64 12.03
N LEU A 103 -3.34 1.00 12.06
CA LEU A 103 -3.17 -0.43 12.34
C LEU A 103 -3.68 -0.78 13.74
N ASP A 104 -3.29 0.01 14.75
CA ASP A 104 -3.72 -0.23 16.13
C ASP A 104 -5.21 0.06 16.34
N LYS A 105 -5.75 1.09 15.67
CA LYS A 105 -7.17 1.48 15.82
C LYS A 105 -8.14 0.54 15.12
N ASN A 106 -7.79 0.04 13.93
CA ASN A 106 -8.73 -0.67 13.04
C ASN A 106 -8.36 -2.16 12.85
N GLY A 107 -7.19 -2.58 13.34
CA GLY A 107 -6.73 -3.95 13.27
C GLY A 107 -7.37 -4.88 14.32
N PRO A 108 -6.90 -6.13 14.41
CA PRO A 108 -5.84 -6.71 13.58
C PRO A 108 -6.32 -7.00 12.15
N PHE A 109 -5.44 -6.72 11.20
CA PHE A 109 -5.52 -7.06 9.79
C PHE A 109 -4.82 -8.38 9.53
N ILE A 110 -5.46 -9.27 8.77
CA ILE A 110 -4.85 -10.53 8.37
C ILE A 110 -3.96 -10.39 7.13
N GLY A 111 -4.13 -9.32 6.37
CA GLY A 111 -3.34 -9.06 5.16
C GLY A 111 -3.63 -7.69 4.58
N ALA A 112 -2.80 -7.29 3.63
CA ALA A 112 -2.92 -6.03 2.91
C ALA A 112 -3.02 -6.26 1.40
N ILE A 113 -3.87 -5.50 0.72
CA ILE A 113 -3.96 -5.46 -0.73
C ILE A 113 -3.73 -4.03 -1.18
N GLY A 114 -2.79 -3.82 -2.08
CA GLY A 114 -2.46 -2.49 -2.56
C GLY A 114 -2.39 -2.40 -4.07
N PHE A 115 -2.47 -1.16 -4.58
CA PHE A 115 -2.28 -0.82 -5.99
C PHE A 115 -1.17 0.23 -6.16
N SER A 116 -0.28 0.03 -7.14
CA SER A 116 0.82 0.95 -7.49
C SER A 116 1.66 1.35 -6.26
N GLN A 117 1.72 2.63 -5.87
CA GLN A 117 2.40 3.05 -4.65
C GLN A 117 1.87 2.34 -3.38
N GLY A 118 0.55 2.13 -3.28
CA GLY A 118 -0.07 1.38 -2.18
C GLY A 118 0.28 -0.10 -2.20
N ALA A 119 0.60 -0.69 -3.37
CA ALA A 119 1.10 -2.05 -3.48
C ALA A 119 2.52 -2.19 -2.93
N GLY A 120 3.39 -1.22 -3.24
CA GLY A 120 4.71 -1.11 -2.60
C GLY A 120 4.58 -0.99 -1.07
N LEU A 121 3.69 -0.11 -0.59
CA LEU A 121 3.42 0.01 0.84
C LEU A 121 2.88 -1.28 1.46
N ALA A 122 1.97 -2.01 0.80
CA ALA A 122 1.45 -3.28 1.29
C ALA A 122 2.57 -4.32 1.52
N ALA A 123 3.52 -4.42 0.57
CA ALA A 123 4.67 -5.30 0.71
C ALA A 123 5.64 -4.82 1.80
N ILE A 124 5.87 -3.51 1.92
CA ILE A 124 6.65 -2.93 3.01
C ILE A 124 6.00 -3.26 4.36
N LEU A 125 4.68 -3.12 4.52
CA LEU A 125 3.98 -3.47 5.76
C LEU A 125 4.11 -4.95 6.09
N ALA A 126 3.97 -5.83 5.10
CA ALA A 126 4.20 -7.26 5.27
C ALA A 126 5.62 -7.55 5.78
N SER A 127 6.61 -6.78 5.34
CA SER A 127 8.00 -6.91 5.76
C SER A 127 8.28 -6.32 7.15
N ILE A 128 7.85 -5.08 7.41
CA ILE A 128 8.18 -4.40 8.66
C ILE A 128 7.41 -4.96 9.85
N LEU A 129 6.25 -5.59 9.63
CA LEU A 129 5.53 -6.29 10.70
C LEU A 129 6.11 -7.68 11.01
N GLU A 130 7.09 -8.18 10.26
CA GLU A 130 7.76 -9.44 10.61
C GLU A 130 8.53 -9.31 11.93
N PRO A 131 8.46 -10.31 12.83
CA PRO A 131 9.20 -10.27 14.09
C PRO A 131 10.72 -10.29 13.88
N SER A 132 11.18 -10.94 12.80
CA SER A 132 12.59 -11.04 12.45
C SER A 132 13.16 -9.82 11.74
N ARG A 133 12.32 -8.83 11.36
CA ARG A 133 12.78 -7.65 10.61
C ARG A 133 13.62 -6.74 11.51
N PRO A 134 14.92 -6.51 11.19
CA PRO A 134 15.70 -5.49 11.86
C PRO A 134 15.14 -4.10 11.49
N LYS A 135 14.60 -3.39 12.48
CA LYS A 135 14.08 -2.03 12.29
C LYS A 135 15.14 -1.03 12.75
N PRO A 136 15.60 -0.11 11.89
CA PRO A 136 16.45 1.00 12.31
C PRO A 136 15.78 1.83 13.40
N GLN A 137 16.56 2.47 14.27
CA GLN A 137 16.00 3.36 15.28
C GLN A 137 15.24 4.54 14.66
N SER A 138 15.63 4.97 13.45
CA SER A 138 15.00 6.08 12.73
C SER A 138 13.50 5.86 12.53
N ILE A 139 13.06 4.69 12.03
CA ILE A 139 11.63 4.47 11.80
C ILE A 139 10.80 4.50 13.10
N ILE A 140 11.41 4.09 14.23
CA ILE A 140 10.77 4.17 15.54
C ILE A 140 10.64 5.64 15.97
N SER A 141 11.70 6.44 15.81
CA SER A 141 11.63 7.89 16.08
C SER A 141 10.72 8.65 15.12
N ASP A 142 10.55 8.15 13.90
CA ASP A 142 9.68 8.71 12.87
C ASP A 142 8.19 8.37 13.12
N GLY A 143 7.88 7.64 14.20
CA GLY A 143 6.52 7.43 14.68
C GLY A 143 5.88 6.11 14.25
N PHE A 144 6.63 5.16 13.68
CA PHE A 144 6.12 3.80 13.50
C PHE A 144 6.26 3.00 14.79
N SER A 145 5.20 2.96 15.59
CA SER A 145 5.12 2.19 16.83
C SER A 145 3.75 1.53 16.92
N THR A 146 3.63 0.32 16.40
CA THR A 146 2.38 -0.45 16.40
C THR A 146 2.54 -1.75 17.16
N THR A 147 1.47 -2.19 17.81
CA THR A 147 1.37 -3.51 18.45
C THR A 147 0.75 -4.57 17.54
N HIS A 148 0.46 -4.19 16.30
CA HIS A 148 -0.17 -5.04 15.32
C HIS A 148 0.67 -6.30 15.02
N PRO A 149 0.06 -7.50 15.01
CA PRO A 149 0.79 -8.74 14.71
C PRO A 149 1.27 -8.79 13.25
N PRO A 150 2.16 -9.74 12.88
CA PRO A 150 2.55 -9.92 11.48
C PRO A 150 1.35 -10.17 10.57
N LEU A 151 1.38 -9.59 9.36
CA LEU A 151 0.41 -9.92 8.32
C LEU A 151 0.58 -11.38 7.90
N LYS A 152 -0.52 -12.03 7.51
CA LYS A 152 -0.47 -13.39 6.95
C LYS A 152 -0.19 -13.39 5.45
N PHE A 153 -0.50 -12.29 4.76
CA PHE A 153 -0.21 -12.12 3.33
C PHE A 153 -0.23 -10.65 2.92
N ALA A 154 0.35 -10.37 1.76
CA ALA A 154 0.06 -9.16 0.99
C ALA A 154 -0.20 -9.48 -0.49
N VAL A 155 -0.97 -8.62 -1.16
CA VAL A 155 -1.17 -8.65 -2.61
C VAL A 155 -0.81 -7.29 -3.19
N ALA A 156 0.17 -7.28 -4.08
CA ALA A 156 0.75 -6.08 -4.67
C ALA A 156 0.36 -5.99 -6.16
N TYR A 157 -0.68 -5.21 -6.49
CA TYR A 157 -1.06 -4.93 -7.87
C TYR A 157 -0.20 -3.80 -8.44
N CYS A 158 0.62 -4.10 -9.45
CA CYS A 158 1.57 -3.18 -10.08
C CYS A 158 2.48 -2.46 -9.06
N GLY A 159 2.88 -3.18 -8.00
CA GLY A 159 3.77 -2.65 -6.96
C GLY A 159 5.22 -2.61 -7.40
N PHE A 160 6.00 -1.76 -6.74
CA PHE A 160 7.43 -1.63 -6.98
C PHE A 160 8.21 -1.48 -5.67
N LYS A 161 9.48 -1.92 -5.73
CA LYS A 161 10.44 -1.78 -4.62
C LYS A 161 10.96 -0.34 -4.58
N ALA A 162 11.16 0.19 -3.38
CA ALA A 162 11.86 1.45 -3.20
C ALA A 162 13.34 1.30 -3.61
N PRO A 163 13.86 2.10 -4.57
CA PRO A 163 15.14 1.83 -5.20
C PRO A 163 16.36 2.27 -4.37
N ASN A 164 16.19 3.19 -3.41
CA ASN A 164 17.30 3.75 -2.66
C ASN A 164 17.80 2.82 -1.53
N ASP A 165 19.11 2.84 -1.28
CA ASP A 165 19.77 2.02 -0.25
C ASP A 165 19.27 2.32 1.18
N GLU A 166 18.85 3.55 1.46
CA GLU A 166 18.23 3.93 2.74
C GLU A 166 17.00 3.07 3.08
N TYR A 167 16.33 2.51 2.08
CA TYR A 167 15.13 1.69 2.24
C TYR A 167 15.41 0.19 2.18
N LYS A 168 16.67 -0.20 1.97
CA LYS A 168 17.10 -1.60 1.79
C LYS A 168 16.71 -2.50 2.96
N TRP A 169 16.75 -1.99 4.18
CA TRP A 169 16.39 -2.73 5.39
C TRP A 169 14.92 -3.23 5.38
N MET A 170 14.02 -2.55 4.64
CA MET A 170 12.64 -3.00 4.46
C MET A 170 12.52 -4.26 3.59
N TYR A 171 13.59 -4.68 2.93
CA TYR A 171 13.57 -5.78 1.97
C TYR A 171 14.63 -6.85 2.26
N GLU A 172 15.54 -6.60 3.21
CA GLU A 172 16.63 -7.51 3.57
C GLU A 172 16.62 -7.84 5.08
N PRO A 173 16.57 -9.12 5.48
CA PRO A 173 16.43 -10.32 4.61
C PRO A 173 15.13 -10.32 3.79
N LYS A 174 14.99 -11.20 2.78
CA LYS A 174 13.79 -11.25 1.93
C LYS A 174 12.50 -11.27 2.76
N ILE A 175 11.44 -10.65 2.24
CA ILE A 175 10.11 -10.62 2.85
C ILE A 175 9.61 -12.07 2.94
N GLN A 176 9.42 -12.56 4.16
CA GLN A 176 9.00 -13.94 4.46
C GLN A 176 7.48 -14.07 4.44
N THR A 177 6.76 -13.02 4.81
CA THR A 177 5.31 -12.93 4.66
C THR A 177 4.94 -13.17 3.20
N PRO A 178 4.01 -14.09 2.89
CA PRO A 178 3.63 -14.37 1.51
C PRO A 178 3.12 -13.12 0.78
N VAL A 179 3.80 -12.74 -0.30
CA VAL A 179 3.39 -11.64 -1.19
C VAL A 179 3.04 -12.20 -2.56
N LEU A 180 1.82 -11.92 -3.04
CA LEU A 180 1.45 -12.13 -4.44
C LEU A 180 1.66 -10.82 -5.22
N ASN A 181 2.57 -10.82 -6.19
CA ASN A 181 2.77 -9.69 -7.08
C ASN A 181 1.90 -9.88 -8.33
N VAL A 182 0.98 -8.96 -8.58
CA VAL A 182 0.18 -8.95 -9.81
C VAL A 182 0.77 -7.91 -10.75
N LEU A 183 1.34 -8.34 -11.87
CA LEU A 183 2.02 -7.47 -12.81
C LEU A 183 1.15 -7.25 -14.05
N GLY A 184 0.95 -5.98 -14.43
CA GLY A 184 0.28 -5.60 -15.66
C GLY A 184 1.21 -5.78 -16.85
N SER A 185 0.87 -6.64 -17.81
CA SER A 185 1.71 -6.86 -19.00
C SER A 185 1.72 -5.67 -19.97
N LEU A 186 0.77 -4.75 -19.81
CA LEU A 186 0.66 -3.50 -20.58
C LEU A 186 0.97 -2.27 -19.72
N ASP A 187 1.64 -2.45 -18.58
CA ASP A 187 1.98 -1.34 -17.70
C ASP A 187 3.08 -0.47 -18.29
N THR A 188 2.74 0.76 -18.66
CA THR A 188 3.68 1.77 -19.16
C THR A 188 4.02 2.83 -18.12
N VAL A 189 3.43 2.75 -16.92
CA VAL A 189 3.58 3.75 -15.86
C VAL A 189 4.70 3.37 -14.91
N VAL A 190 4.80 2.08 -14.57
CA VAL A 190 5.85 1.56 -13.69
C VAL A 190 6.87 0.78 -14.51
N ASP A 191 8.15 1.10 -14.32
CA ASP A 191 9.25 0.38 -14.97
C ASP A 191 9.25 -1.10 -14.56
N GLU A 192 9.34 -2.00 -15.56
CA GLU A 192 9.32 -3.45 -15.36
C GLU A 192 10.43 -3.93 -14.41
N LYS A 193 11.61 -3.29 -14.40
CA LYS A 193 12.71 -3.62 -13.49
C LYS A 193 12.36 -3.29 -12.06
N LEU A 194 11.64 -2.20 -11.80
CA LEU A 194 11.20 -1.84 -10.45
C LEU A 194 10.13 -2.79 -9.94
N MET A 195 9.22 -3.24 -10.80
CA MET A 195 8.24 -4.28 -10.48
C MET A 195 8.91 -5.62 -10.18
N LYS A 196 9.84 -6.06 -11.04
CA LYS A 196 10.64 -7.28 -10.81
C LYS A 196 11.49 -7.18 -9.55
N GLY A 197 12.03 -5.99 -9.26
CA GLY A 197 12.78 -5.74 -8.04
C GLY A 197 11.95 -5.97 -6.77
N LEU A 198 10.63 -5.77 -6.80
CA LEU A 198 9.74 -6.15 -5.70
C LEU A 198 9.55 -7.66 -5.60
N VAL A 199 9.41 -8.35 -6.74
CA VAL A 199 9.31 -9.81 -6.79
C VAL A 199 10.55 -10.47 -6.19
N ASP A 200 11.75 -9.97 -6.55
CA ASP A 200 13.03 -10.57 -6.19
C ASP A 200 13.30 -10.55 -4.67
N VAL A 201 12.76 -9.54 -3.98
CA VAL A 201 12.90 -9.39 -2.52
C VAL A 201 11.82 -10.11 -1.72
N CYS A 202 10.85 -10.74 -2.38
CA CYS A 202 9.83 -11.57 -1.73
C CYS A 202 10.25 -13.05 -1.76
N GLU A 203 10.08 -13.74 -0.63
CA GLU A 203 10.35 -15.17 -0.56
C GLU A 203 9.38 -15.94 -1.48
N GLY A 204 9.94 -16.86 -2.27
CA GLY A 204 9.21 -17.60 -3.32
C GLY A 204 8.79 -16.78 -4.55
N GLY A 205 8.91 -15.45 -4.54
CA GLY A 205 8.74 -14.59 -5.73
C GLY A 205 7.46 -14.83 -6.52
N ARG A 206 6.29 -14.94 -5.85
CA ARG A 206 5.04 -15.29 -6.53
C ARG A 206 4.56 -14.15 -7.43
N VAL A 207 4.31 -14.48 -8.71
CA VAL A 207 3.86 -13.55 -9.75
C VAL A 207 2.59 -14.08 -10.41
N LEU A 208 1.62 -13.17 -10.62
CA LEU A 208 0.50 -13.35 -11.52
C LEU A 208 0.58 -12.26 -12.60
N TRP A 209 0.61 -12.66 -13.86
CA TRP A 209 0.53 -11.72 -14.99
C TRP A 209 -0.93 -11.45 -15.34
N HIS A 210 -1.26 -10.17 -15.53
CA HIS A 210 -2.60 -9.74 -15.91
C HIS A 210 -2.53 -8.85 -17.17
N PRO A 211 -3.39 -9.09 -18.19
CA PRO A 211 -3.30 -8.39 -19.48
C PRO A 211 -3.67 -6.91 -19.44
N GLY A 212 -4.33 -6.44 -18.38
CA GLY A 212 -4.70 -5.03 -18.21
C GLY A 212 -3.95 -4.33 -17.08
N MET A 213 -3.93 -2.99 -17.16
CA MET A 213 -3.81 -2.08 -16.02
C MET A 213 -5.09 -1.24 -15.91
#